data_AF-A0A5E7P5R9-F1
#
_entry.id   AF-A0A5E7P5R9-F1
#
_cell.length_a   1.000
_cell.length_b   1.000
_cell.length_c   1.000
_cell.angle_alpha   90.00
_cell.angle_beta   90.00
_cell.angle_gamma   90.00
#
_symmetry.space_group_name_H-M   'P 1'
#
loop_
_entity.id
_entity.type
_entity.pdbx_description
1 polymer ?
#
loop_
_entity_poly.entity_id
_entity_poly.type
_entity_poly.pdbx_seq_one_letter_code
_entity_poly.pdbx_strand_id
1 'polypeptide(L)'
;MHKKYSWLFLSVLFPLVLFTASPWWGAFFTDKKELSYQTLLKRDISADEKISEQWPGIAISYEGKDVSKGSVLTLEISNTGKVPIQRVDFDSSIIIHVSDASSIISYKVLDSSPANLGVTVSTVKEGLGVDKLLLNPGEGFLLQIFSIAPLKILDVTARVSGISEVTEVKQVERNGVYVKYVSSVDFGRTMEKQIFSIPLSIIILGSIASLLGTLINAAQAIATDKYLGKAVYGCISATLYLATLTGLKLLMTHGQQVGMNKYFLATLISVSALIIAGSSFYLRNRINTPNPE
;
A
#
# COMPACT_ATOMS: atom_id res chain seq x y z
N MET A 1 -47.05 9.91 4.92
CA MET A 1 -46.57 9.42 6.23
C MET A 1 -45.03 9.31 6.36
N HIS A 2 -44.27 9.08 5.28
CA HIS A 2 -42.80 8.88 5.37
C HIS A 2 -41.96 10.07 5.91
N LYS A 3 -42.42 11.33 5.79
CA LYS A 3 -41.63 12.49 6.25
C LYS A 3 -41.46 12.60 7.79
N LYS A 4 -42.41 12.10 8.58
CA LYS A 4 -42.37 12.23 10.06
C LYS A 4 -41.39 11.25 10.73
N TYR A 5 -41.26 10.04 10.18
CA TYR A 5 -40.32 9.03 10.70
C TYR A 5 -38.85 9.38 10.45
N SER A 6 -38.56 10.13 9.39
CA SER A 6 -37.19 10.57 9.07
C SER A 6 -36.61 11.51 10.13
N TRP A 7 -37.42 12.38 10.75
CA TRP A 7 -36.96 13.32 11.78
C TRP A 7 -36.68 12.64 13.13
N LEU A 8 -37.55 11.73 13.56
CA LEU A 8 -37.32 10.96 14.78
C LEU A 8 -36.09 10.07 14.66
N PHE A 9 -35.91 9.41 13.51
CA PHE A 9 -34.73 8.61 13.22
C PHE A 9 -33.45 9.46 13.28
N LEU A 10 -33.44 10.64 12.68
CA LEU A 10 -32.27 11.52 12.72
C LEU A 10 -31.97 12.04 14.14
N SER A 11 -32.99 12.42 14.90
CA SER A 11 -32.82 12.99 16.25
C SER A 11 -32.33 12.00 17.31
N VAL A 12 -32.60 10.71 17.14
CA VAL A 12 -32.21 9.67 18.12
C VAL A 12 -31.01 8.88 17.65
N LEU A 13 -30.96 8.50 16.36
CA LEU A 13 -29.89 7.66 15.85
C LEU A 13 -28.57 8.41 15.69
N PHE A 14 -28.61 9.70 15.33
CA PHE A 14 -27.40 10.49 15.14
C PHE A 14 -26.62 10.72 16.45
N PRO A 15 -27.24 11.15 17.58
CA PRO A 15 -26.53 11.24 18.86
C PRO A 15 -26.02 9.88 19.36
N LEU A 16 -26.77 8.80 19.10
CA LEU A 16 -26.35 7.45 19.46
C LEU A 16 -25.07 7.04 18.71
N VAL A 17 -25.03 7.26 17.39
CA VAL A 17 -23.83 7.00 16.56
C VAL A 17 -22.65 7.85 17.04
N LEU A 18 -22.86 9.15 17.27
CA LEU A 18 -21.80 10.03 17.79
C LEU A 18 -21.29 9.59 19.16
N PHE A 19 -22.18 9.21 20.08
CA PHE A 19 -21.80 8.73 21.41
C PHE A 19 -20.98 7.44 21.31
N THR A 20 -21.40 6.49 20.46
CA THR A 20 -20.65 5.25 20.22
C THR A 20 -19.31 5.49 19.51
N ALA A 21 -19.21 6.51 18.66
CA ALA A 21 -17.97 6.88 18.00
C ALA A 21 -17.03 7.75 18.87
N SER A 22 -17.53 8.32 19.97
CA SER A 22 -16.76 9.24 20.81
C SER A 22 -15.50 8.64 21.46
N PRO A 23 -15.46 7.37 21.93
CA PRO A 23 -14.24 6.79 22.47
C PRO A 23 -13.18 6.60 21.38
N TRP A 24 -13.60 6.28 20.15
CA TRP A 24 -12.70 6.21 19.00
C TRP A 24 -12.14 7.58 18.63
N TRP A 25 -12.95 8.64 18.73
CA TRP A 25 -12.50 10.02 18.51
C TRP A 25 -11.34 10.38 19.44
N GLY A 26 -11.45 10.11 20.75
CA GLY A 26 -10.39 10.41 21.73
C GLY A 26 -9.06 9.72 21.46
N ALA A 27 -9.08 8.47 20.95
CA ALA A 27 -7.88 7.73 20.58
C ALA A 27 -7.09 8.44 19.46
N PHE A 28 -7.75 9.16 18.56
CA PHE A 28 -7.07 9.95 17.52
C PHE A 28 -6.33 11.17 18.05
N PHE A 29 -6.56 11.62 19.29
CA PHE A 29 -5.93 12.83 19.86
C PHE A 29 -4.94 12.55 20.98
N THR A 30 -4.54 11.30 21.22
CA THR A 30 -3.50 11.07 22.22
C THR A 30 -2.15 11.43 21.63
N ASP A 31 -1.54 12.49 22.14
CA ASP A 31 -0.19 12.89 21.78
C ASP A 31 0.80 11.89 22.36
N LYS A 32 1.33 11.02 21.50
CA LYS A 32 2.32 10.00 21.86
C LYS A 32 3.60 10.21 21.05
N LYS A 33 4.73 9.89 21.69
CA LYS A 33 6.01 9.71 21.01
C LYS A 33 6.00 8.32 20.41
N GLU A 34 6.37 8.21 19.15
CA GLU A 34 6.48 6.92 18.46
C GLU A 34 7.70 6.96 17.56
N LEU A 35 8.55 5.94 17.67
CA LEU A 35 9.68 5.75 16.78
C LEU A 35 9.38 4.50 15.97
N SER A 36 9.55 4.60 14.66
CA SER A 36 9.29 3.50 13.75
C SER A 36 10.46 3.26 12.82
N TYR A 37 10.52 2.04 12.28
CA TYR A 37 11.42 1.73 11.19
C TYR A 37 10.69 0.99 10.07
N GLN A 38 11.19 1.18 8.85
CA GLN A 38 10.65 0.54 7.66
C GLN A 38 11.76 0.11 6.72
N THR A 39 11.73 -1.15 6.27
CA THR A 39 12.60 -1.59 5.18
C THR A 39 12.02 -1.09 3.86
N LEU A 40 12.68 -0.15 3.19
CA LEU A 40 12.22 0.44 1.93
C LEU A 40 12.62 -0.39 0.72
N LEU A 41 13.88 -0.82 0.69
CA LEU A 41 14.46 -1.58 -0.40
C LEU A 41 15.35 -2.66 0.18
N LYS A 42 15.17 -3.89 -0.29
CA LYS A 42 16.13 -4.97 -0.12
C LYS A 42 16.44 -5.55 -1.49
N ARG A 43 17.71 -5.56 -1.86
CA ARG A 43 18.19 -6.17 -3.11
C ARG A 43 19.35 -7.08 -2.79
N ASP A 44 19.15 -8.37 -3.00
CA ASP A 44 20.23 -9.35 -2.93
C ASP A 44 20.94 -9.37 -4.29
N ILE A 45 22.28 -9.26 -4.29
CA ILE A 45 23.10 -9.32 -5.49
C ILE A 45 23.00 -10.73 -6.11
N SER A 46 22.84 -11.75 -5.28
CA SER A 46 22.70 -13.15 -5.70
C SER A 46 21.32 -13.52 -6.23
N ALA A 47 20.27 -12.70 -6.02
CA ALA A 47 18.94 -13.05 -6.49
C ALA A 47 18.85 -13.15 -8.03
N ASP A 48 19.83 -12.55 -8.72
CA ASP A 48 20.09 -12.80 -10.13
C ASP A 48 21.13 -13.92 -10.30
N GLU A 49 20.85 -15.14 -9.79
CA GLU A 49 21.68 -16.36 -10.00
C GLU A 49 22.02 -16.57 -11.50
N LYS A 50 21.20 -16.00 -12.38
CA LYS A 50 21.39 -15.95 -13.82
C LYS A 50 22.64 -15.17 -14.25
N ILE A 51 23.17 -14.21 -13.50
CA ILE A 51 24.32 -13.41 -13.97
C ILE A 51 25.56 -14.30 -14.11
N SER A 52 25.85 -15.15 -13.11
CA SER A 52 26.98 -16.08 -13.20
C SER A 52 26.76 -17.19 -14.23
N GLU A 53 25.52 -17.65 -14.43
CA GLU A 53 25.19 -18.64 -15.46
C GLU A 53 25.25 -18.05 -16.88
N GLN A 54 24.81 -16.80 -17.06
CA GLN A 54 24.84 -16.09 -18.33
C GLN A 54 26.24 -15.59 -18.69
N TRP A 55 27.08 -15.30 -17.69
CA TRP A 55 28.40 -14.69 -17.87
C TRP A 55 29.45 -15.35 -16.95
N PRO A 56 29.94 -16.56 -17.27
CA PRO A 56 30.81 -17.37 -16.40
C PRO A 56 32.24 -16.82 -16.14
N GLY A 57 32.51 -15.56 -16.50
CA GLY A 57 33.78 -14.86 -16.22
C GLY A 57 33.62 -13.56 -15.43
N ILE A 58 32.40 -13.20 -15.03
CA ILE A 58 32.15 -11.98 -14.25
C ILE A 58 32.26 -12.28 -12.77
N ALA A 59 33.21 -11.63 -12.09
CA ALA A 59 33.32 -11.61 -10.63
C ALA A 59 32.88 -10.24 -10.10
N ILE A 60 32.03 -10.23 -9.07
CA ILE A 60 31.57 -9.00 -8.43
C ILE A 60 32.34 -8.84 -7.12
N SER A 61 33.16 -7.79 -7.02
CA SER A 61 33.91 -7.48 -5.81
C SER A 61 33.76 -6.03 -5.41
N TYR A 62 33.91 -5.76 -4.10
CA TYR A 62 33.95 -4.43 -3.53
C TYR A 62 35.12 -4.35 -2.55
N GLU A 63 36.03 -3.40 -2.76
CA GLU A 63 37.28 -3.27 -1.98
C GLU A 63 38.06 -4.59 -1.88
N GLY A 64 38.07 -5.38 -2.97
CA GLY A 64 38.76 -6.67 -3.05
C GLY A 64 38.05 -7.83 -2.34
N LYS A 65 36.88 -7.61 -1.72
CA LYS A 65 36.04 -8.67 -1.14
C LYS A 65 35.03 -9.15 -2.19
N ASP A 66 34.84 -10.47 -2.29
CA ASP A 66 33.78 -11.05 -3.11
C ASP A 66 32.40 -10.71 -2.52
N VAL A 67 31.57 -10.03 -3.29
CA VAL A 67 30.22 -9.60 -2.89
C VAL A 67 29.13 -10.20 -3.78
N SER A 68 29.45 -11.29 -4.49
CA SER A 68 28.50 -12.03 -5.34
C SER A 68 27.23 -12.47 -4.59
N LYS A 69 27.34 -12.74 -3.28
CA LYS A 69 26.22 -13.07 -2.39
C LYS A 69 25.76 -11.92 -1.51
N GLY A 70 26.25 -10.71 -1.79
CA GLY A 70 25.97 -9.54 -1.00
C GLY A 70 24.53 -9.07 -1.10
N SER A 71 24.17 -8.11 -0.26
CA SER A 71 22.87 -7.46 -0.32
C SER A 71 22.98 -5.99 0.03
N VAL A 72 22.11 -5.19 -0.59
CA VAL A 72 21.91 -3.78 -0.27
C VAL A 72 20.53 -3.63 0.36
N LEU A 73 20.50 -3.10 1.58
CA LEU A 73 19.28 -2.82 2.32
C LEU A 73 19.18 -1.32 2.59
N THR A 74 18.00 -0.74 2.38
CA THR A 74 17.70 0.65 2.76
C THR A 74 16.62 0.64 3.83
N LEU A 75 16.96 1.18 5.00
CA LEU A 75 16.13 1.28 6.19
C LEU A 75 15.75 2.74 6.40
N GLU A 76 14.47 3.01 6.59
CA GLU A 76 13.98 4.29 7.09
C GLU A 76 13.78 4.19 8.60
N ILE A 77 14.22 5.21 9.34
CA ILE A 77 13.90 5.40 10.76
C ILE A 77 13.29 6.79 10.91
N SER A 78 12.11 6.88 11.50
CA SER A 78 11.37 8.14 11.61
C SER A 78 10.52 8.23 12.87
N ASN A 79 10.28 9.46 13.34
CA ASN A 79 9.30 9.74 14.39
C ASN A 79 7.90 9.82 13.77
N THR A 80 7.11 8.75 13.91
CA THR A 80 5.71 8.70 13.45
C THR A 80 4.74 9.26 14.48
N GLY A 81 5.22 9.58 15.68
CA GLY A 81 4.42 10.14 16.76
C GLY A 81 4.05 11.60 16.52
N LYS A 82 3.24 12.14 17.43
CA LYS A 82 2.77 13.54 17.39
C LYS A 82 3.62 14.49 18.22
N VAL A 83 4.55 13.95 18.99
CA VAL A 83 5.40 14.70 19.92
C VAL A 83 6.87 14.54 19.52
N PRO A 84 7.68 15.61 19.57
CA PRO A 84 9.11 15.52 19.36
C PRO A 84 9.80 14.55 20.33
N ILE A 85 10.81 13.85 19.84
CA ILE A 85 11.72 13.03 20.63
C ILE A 85 13.03 13.80 20.77
N GLN A 86 13.28 14.34 21.96
CA GLN A 86 14.47 15.14 22.23
C GLN A 86 15.68 14.25 22.49
N ARG A 87 16.90 14.78 22.27
CA ARG A 87 18.15 14.06 22.59
C ARG A 87 18.21 13.57 24.04
N VAL A 88 17.64 14.34 24.97
CA VAL A 88 17.59 14.01 26.41
C VAL A 88 16.63 12.88 26.74
N ASP A 89 15.69 12.55 25.84
CA ASP A 89 14.76 11.43 26.04
C ASP A 89 15.45 10.08 25.83
N PHE A 90 16.57 10.04 25.11
CA PHE A 90 17.32 8.82 24.84
C PHE A 90 18.20 8.46 26.03
N ASP A 91 17.91 7.32 26.64
CA ASP A 91 18.81 6.67 27.60
C ASP A 91 19.93 5.93 26.84
N SER A 92 19.60 5.26 25.73
CA SER A 92 20.54 4.56 24.84
C SER A 92 20.50 5.05 23.39
N SER A 93 21.53 4.74 22.61
CA SER A 93 21.50 4.86 21.14
C SER A 93 20.44 3.93 20.52
N ILE A 94 20.04 4.21 19.28
CA ILE A 94 19.16 3.31 18.50
C ILE A 94 20.04 2.20 17.93
N ILE A 95 19.72 0.95 18.20
CA ILE A 95 20.47 -0.22 17.73
C ILE A 95 19.64 -0.96 16.69
N ILE A 96 20.20 -1.07 15.49
CA ILE A 96 19.65 -1.84 14.37
C ILE A 96 20.32 -3.22 14.41
N HIS A 97 19.57 -4.22 14.84
CA HIS A 97 20.06 -5.58 14.94
C HIS A 97 19.94 -6.28 13.60
N VAL A 98 21.02 -6.91 13.18
CA VAL A 98 21.08 -7.63 11.90
C VAL A 98 21.45 -9.09 12.11
N SER A 99 21.07 -9.95 11.15
CA SER A 99 21.34 -11.38 11.20
C SER A 99 22.82 -11.74 11.33
N ASP A 100 23.72 -10.93 10.75
CA ASP A 100 25.16 -11.08 10.87
C ASP A 100 25.84 -9.71 10.77
N ALA A 101 26.24 -9.13 11.90
CA ALA A 101 26.88 -7.82 11.94
C ALA A 101 28.27 -7.82 11.27
N SER A 102 28.96 -8.96 11.27
CA SER A 102 30.29 -9.09 10.65
C SER A 102 30.24 -9.06 9.12
N SER A 103 29.06 -9.35 8.56
CA SER A 103 28.80 -9.29 7.12
C SER A 103 28.72 -7.85 6.58
N ILE A 104 28.50 -6.85 7.44
CA ILE A 104 28.38 -5.45 7.01
C ILE A 104 29.73 -4.96 6.50
N ILE A 105 29.77 -4.58 5.23
CA ILE A 105 30.96 -4.01 4.58
C ILE A 105 30.97 -2.50 4.77
N SER A 106 29.84 -1.85 4.48
CA SER A 106 29.73 -0.40 4.46
C SER A 106 28.30 0.04 4.78
N TYR A 107 28.16 1.25 5.29
CA TYR A 107 26.87 1.89 5.52
C TYR A 107 26.99 3.38 5.26
N LYS A 108 25.89 4.00 4.87
CA LYS A 108 25.81 5.46 4.70
C LYS A 108 24.40 5.98 4.91
N VAL A 109 24.32 7.20 5.44
CA VAL A 109 23.06 7.95 5.48
C VAL A 109 22.81 8.47 4.07
N LEU A 110 21.77 7.96 3.41
CA LEU A 110 21.39 8.38 2.06
C LEU A 110 20.68 9.72 2.06
N ASP A 111 19.81 9.90 3.05
CA ASP A 111 18.96 11.07 3.16
C ASP A 111 18.55 11.32 4.62
N SER A 112 18.17 12.54 4.91
CA SER A 112 17.60 12.94 6.19
C SER A 112 16.64 14.10 5.97
N SER A 113 15.51 14.09 6.65
CA SER A 113 14.51 15.16 6.62
C SER A 113 14.25 15.63 8.05
N PRO A 114 14.75 16.82 8.43
CA PRO A 114 15.51 17.76 7.62
C PRO A 114 16.95 17.32 7.33
N ALA A 115 17.58 17.89 6.30
CA ALA A 115 18.91 17.51 5.82
C ALA A 115 20.04 17.70 6.86
N ASN A 116 19.80 18.47 7.91
CA ASN A 116 20.75 18.80 8.97
C ASN A 116 20.50 18.04 10.28
N LEU A 117 19.81 16.88 10.24
CA LEU A 117 19.56 16.04 11.42
C LEU A 117 20.84 15.62 12.17
N GLY A 118 21.98 15.59 11.48
CA GLY A 118 23.28 15.27 12.09
C GLY A 118 23.37 13.80 12.50
N VAL A 119 22.88 12.90 11.65
CA VAL A 119 22.83 11.46 11.91
C VAL A 119 24.27 10.89 11.93
N THR A 120 24.66 10.36 13.08
CA THR A 120 25.94 9.65 13.25
C THR A 120 25.67 8.17 13.45
N VAL A 121 26.33 7.34 12.65
CA VAL A 121 26.15 5.88 12.63
C VAL A 121 27.51 5.22 12.89
N SER A 122 27.53 4.20 13.74
CA SER A 122 28.72 3.42 14.06
C SER A 122 28.41 1.93 14.06
N THR A 123 29.41 1.08 13.83
CA THR A 123 29.26 -0.37 14.01
C THR A 123 29.25 -0.72 15.49
N VAL A 124 28.39 -1.67 15.86
CA VAL A 124 28.33 -2.27 17.19
C VAL A 124 28.32 -3.79 17.04
N LYS A 125 28.49 -4.52 18.16
CA LYS A 125 28.59 -5.99 18.13
C LYS A 125 27.41 -6.68 17.42
N GLU A 126 26.22 -6.12 17.55
CA GLU A 126 24.96 -6.73 17.08
C GLU A 126 24.42 -6.09 15.78
N GLY A 127 25.10 -5.08 15.24
CA GLY A 127 24.72 -4.41 14.00
C GLY A 127 25.20 -2.96 13.92
N LEU A 128 24.27 -2.03 13.76
CA LEU A 128 24.57 -0.60 13.63
C LEU A 128 23.92 0.21 14.76
N GLY A 129 24.70 1.09 15.40
CA GLY A 129 24.23 2.06 16.37
C GLY A 129 24.06 3.43 15.72
N VAL A 130 22.93 4.09 16.00
CA VAL A 130 22.69 5.50 15.64
C VAL A 130 22.65 6.32 16.92
N ASP A 131 23.49 7.36 16.97
CA ASP A 131 23.61 8.24 18.13
C ASP A 131 22.32 9.00 18.43
N LYS A 132 22.19 9.45 19.67
CA LYS A 132 21.03 10.20 20.16
C LYS A 132 20.84 11.48 19.34
N LEU A 133 19.66 11.66 18.77
CA LEU A 133 19.31 12.82 17.93
C LEU A 133 17.95 13.42 18.30
N LEU A 134 17.68 14.64 17.85
CA LEU A 134 16.36 15.27 17.96
C LEU A 134 15.54 14.84 16.75
N LEU A 135 14.33 14.31 16.96
CA LEU A 135 13.40 13.95 15.90
C LEU A 135 12.04 14.60 16.16
N ASN A 136 11.66 15.62 15.38
CA ASN A 136 10.31 16.14 15.40
C ASN A 136 9.32 15.19 14.69
N PRO A 137 8.00 15.34 14.90
CA PRO A 137 6.99 14.56 14.18
C PRO A 137 7.18 14.60 12.66
N GLY A 138 7.24 13.43 12.02
CA GLY A 138 7.45 13.27 10.58
C GLY A 138 8.90 13.43 10.12
N GLU A 139 9.84 13.70 11.02
CA GLU A 139 11.27 13.71 10.70
C GLU A 139 11.87 12.30 10.77
N GLY A 140 12.90 12.07 9.97
CA GLY A 140 13.56 10.78 9.87
C GLY A 140 14.75 10.78 8.91
N PHE A 141 15.36 9.61 8.76
CA PHE A 141 16.51 9.43 7.88
C PHE A 141 16.53 8.05 7.23
N LEU A 142 17.23 7.97 6.11
CA LEU A 142 17.43 6.76 5.32
C LEU A 142 18.85 6.25 5.49
N LEU A 143 18.98 5.04 6.01
CA LEU A 143 20.24 4.34 6.16
C LEU A 143 20.37 3.25 5.11
N GLN A 144 21.40 3.30 4.28
CA GLN A 144 21.75 2.22 3.38
C GLN A 144 22.87 1.38 3.99
N ILE A 145 22.65 0.06 4.01
CA ILE A 145 23.57 -0.93 4.53
C ILE A 145 23.96 -1.85 3.37
N PHE A 146 25.26 -2.04 3.20
CA PHE A 146 25.83 -2.96 2.22
C PHE A 146 26.53 -4.10 2.96
N SER A 147 26.14 -5.34 2.64
CA SER A 147 26.66 -6.55 3.26
C SER A 147 27.21 -7.53 2.22
N ILE A 148 28.19 -8.34 2.62
CA ILE A 148 28.78 -9.44 1.84
C ILE A 148 27.84 -10.65 1.71
N ALA A 149 26.82 -10.74 2.57
CA ALA A 149 25.84 -11.81 2.62
C ALA A 149 24.40 -11.25 2.56
N PRO A 150 23.38 -12.11 2.39
CA PRO A 150 21.99 -11.67 2.51
C PRO A 150 21.70 -11.14 3.91
N LEU A 151 21.34 -9.86 4.00
CA LEU A 151 21.11 -9.15 5.24
C LEU A 151 19.63 -9.21 5.63
N LYS A 152 19.36 -9.45 6.91
CA LYS A 152 18.02 -9.34 7.48
C LYS A 152 18.07 -8.47 8.73
N ILE A 153 17.17 -7.49 8.82
CA ILE A 153 16.92 -6.78 10.07
C ILE A 153 16.15 -7.72 10.99
N LEU A 154 16.69 -7.97 12.18
CA LEU A 154 16.04 -8.79 13.20
C LEU A 154 15.02 -7.95 13.96
N ASP A 155 15.47 -6.79 14.44
CA ASP A 155 14.70 -5.79 15.15
C ASP A 155 15.48 -4.46 15.23
N VAL A 156 14.79 -3.40 15.65
CA VAL A 156 15.40 -2.12 16.00
C VAL A 156 15.01 -1.81 17.44
N THR A 157 15.99 -1.50 18.27
CA THR A 157 15.76 -1.23 19.70
C THR A 157 16.29 0.15 20.08
N ALA A 158 15.59 0.82 20.98
CA ALA A 158 16.03 2.07 21.58
C ALA A 158 15.36 2.23 22.95
N ARG A 159 16.08 2.75 23.94
CA ARG A 159 15.49 3.11 25.23
C ARG A 159 15.23 4.61 25.26
N VAL A 160 13.97 4.98 25.05
CA VAL A 160 13.53 6.38 24.93
C VAL A 160 12.36 6.65 25.87
N SER A 161 12.40 7.79 26.58
CA SER A 161 11.33 8.20 27.48
C SER A 161 9.99 8.35 26.75
N GLY A 162 9.00 7.55 27.15
CA GLY A 162 7.65 7.56 26.58
C GLY A 162 7.46 6.67 25.35
N ILE A 163 8.48 5.90 24.93
CA ILE A 163 8.40 4.93 23.84
C ILE A 163 8.69 3.55 24.42
N SER A 164 7.72 2.63 24.35
CA SER A 164 7.88 1.27 24.86
C SER A 164 8.68 0.37 23.94
N GLU A 165 8.52 0.55 22.62
CA GLU A 165 9.15 -0.26 21.58
C GLU A 165 9.27 0.55 20.29
N VAL A 166 10.25 0.20 19.45
CA VAL A 166 10.35 0.76 18.09
C VAL A 166 9.48 -0.09 17.17
N THR A 167 8.47 0.51 16.55
CA THR A 167 7.50 -0.24 15.75
C THR A 167 8.03 -0.50 14.34
N GLU A 168 8.02 -1.77 13.91
CA GLU A 168 8.23 -2.10 12.50
C GLU A 168 7.00 -1.74 11.68
N VAL A 169 7.14 -0.76 10.79
CA VAL A 169 6.11 -0.46 9.79
C VAL A 169 6.33 -1.40 8.62
N LYS A 170 5.57 -2.49 8.61
CA LYS A 170 5.52 -3.36 7.44
C LYS A 170 5.05 -2.54 6.25
N GLN A 171 5.73 -2.66 5.11
CA GLN A 171 5.18 -2.14 3.87
C GLN A 171 3.80 -2.77 3.70
N VAL A 172 2.76 -1.92 3.71
CA VAL A 172 1.41 -2.36 3.40
C VAL A 172 1.50 -2.97 2.02
N GLU A 173 1.30 -4.29 1.94
CA GLU A 173 1.22 -4.99 0.66
C GLU A 173 0.25 -4.18 -0.21
N ARG A 174 0.70 -3.83 -1.42
CA ARG A 174 0.00 -2.90 -2.30
C ARG A 174 -1.34 -3.51 -2.74
N ASN A 175 -2.35 -3.50 -1.88
CA ASN A 175 -3.68 -4.07 -2.11
C ASN A 175 -4.59 -3.05 -2.79
N GLY A 176 -4.30 -2.74 -4.04
CA GLY A 176 -5.17 -1.92 -4.89
C GLY A 176 -4.44 -0.93 -5.78
N VAL A 177 -5.17 0.12 -6.18
CA VAL A 177 -4.66 1.19 -7.04
C VAL A 177 -4.38 2.41 -6.19
N TYR A 178 -3.17 2.94 -6.33
CA TYR A 178 -2.69 4.10 -5.58
C TYR A 178 -2.49 5.26 -6.54
N VAL A 179 -3.13 6.39 -6.25
CA VAL A 179 -2.82 7.66 -6.90
C VAL A 179 -1.78 8.36 -6.05
N LYS A 180 -0.58 8.48 -6.59
CA LYS A 180 0.53 9.18 -5.97
C LYS A 180 0.73 10.52 -6.65
N TYR A 181 0.90 11.56 -5.85
CA TYR A 181 1.50 12.79 -6.32
C TYR A 181 3.01 12.58 -6.32
N VAL A 182 3.62 12.78 -7.48
CA VAL A 182 5.07 12.70 -7.64
C VAL A 182 5.56 14.10 -7.99
N SER A 183 6.28 14.74 -7.07
CA SER A 183 7.00 15.99 -7.36
C SER A 183 8.49 15.74 -7.38
N SER A 184 9.18 16.30 -8.36
CA SER A 184 10.63 16.41 -8.33
C SER A 184 11.02 17.36 -7.21
N VAL A 185 11.74 16.84 -6.23
CA VAL A 185 12.52 17.65 -5.29
C VAL A 185 13.89 17.86 -5.93
N ASP A 186 14.59 18.95 -5.56
CA ASP A 186 15.94 19.23 -6.04
C ASP A 186 16.84 17.98 -6.01
N PHE A 187 17.77 17.89 -6.96
CA PHE A 187 18.72 16.77 -7.11
C PHE A 187 18.13 15.43 -7.57
N GLY A 188 17.10 15.46 -8.44
CA GLY A 188 16.63 14.25 -9.14
C GLY A 188 15.91 13.23 -8.25
N ARG A 189 15.46 13.66 -7.07
CA ARG A 189 14.64 12.84 -6.18
C ARG A 189 13.16 13.10 -6.43
N THR A 190 12.35 12.07 -6.33
CA THR A 190 10.90 12.17 -6.41
C THR A 190 10.32 12.02 -5.00
N MET A 191 9.68 13.08 -4.50
CA MET A 191 8.80 12.94 -3.34
C MET A 191 7.51 12.30 -3.81
N GLU A 192 7.23 11.10 -3.32
CA GLU A 192 5.97 10.40 -3.58
C GLU A 192 5.05 10.56 -2.39
N LYS A 193 3.97 11.34 -2.54
CA LYS A 193 2.90 11.41 -1.54
C LYS A 193 1.70 10.66 -2.05
N GLN A 194 1.26 9.64 -1.32
CA GLN A 194 0.00 8.96 -1.62
C GLN A 194 -1.17 9.92 -1.36
N ILE A 195 -1.91 10.28 -2.42
CA ILE A 195 -3.12 11.11 -2.30
C ILE A 195 -4.29 10.23 -1.89
N PHE A 196 -4.45 9.10 -2.59
CA PHE A 196 -5.62 8.25 -2.45
C PHE A 196 -5.28 6.80 -2.80
N SER A 197 -5.93 5.86 -2.11
CA SER A 197 -5.88 4.43 -2.38
C SER A 197 -7.28 3.89 -2.59
N ILE A 198 -7.49 3.19 -3.70
CA ILE A 198 -8.69 2.40 -3.95
C ILE A 198 -8.35 0.95 -3.67
N PRO A 199 -8.90 0.35 -2.59
CA PRO A 199 -8.76 -1.07 -2.33
C PRO A 199 -9.22 -1.90 -3.53
N LEU A 200 -8.52 -3.01 -3.79
CA LEU A 200 -8.84 -3.90 -4.91
C LEU A 200 -10.30 -4.40 -4.86
N SER A 201 -10.83 -4.66 -3.67
CA SER A 201 -12.21 -5.08 -3.44
C SER A 201 -13.23 -4.07 -3.97
N ILE A 202 -12.98 -2.76 -3.82
CA ILE A 202 -13.85 -1.70 -4.33
C ILE A 202 -13.84 -1.68 -5.86
N ILE A 203 -12.67 -1.90 -6.49
CA ILE A 203 -12.55 -1.98 -7.96
C ILE A 203 -13.33 -3.18 -8.50
N ILE A 204 -13.19 -4.35 -7.85
CA ILE A 204 -13.92 -5.57 -8.22
C ILE A 204 -15.43 -5.34 -8.11
N LEU A 205 -15.91 -4.88 -6.95
CA LEU A 205 -17.34 -4.64 -6.72
C LEU A 205 -17.91 -3.59 -7.67
N GLY A 206 -17.18 -2.49 -7.89
CA GLY A 206 -17.56 -1.43 -8.83
C GLY A 206 -17.64 -1.93 -10.27
N SER A 207 -16.71 -2.81 -10.68
CA SER A 207 -16.70 -3.41 -12.02
C SER A 207 -17.88 -4.37 -12.23
N ILE A 208 -18.18 -5.20 -11.24
CA ILE A 208 -19.33 -6.12 -11.25
C ILE A 208 -20.64 -5.34 -11.28
N ALA A 209 -20.79 -4.33 -10.41
CA ALA A 209 -21.99 -3.48 -10.38
C ALA A 209 -22.19 -2.73 -11.70
N SER A 210 -21.11 -2.21 -12.30
CA SER A 210 -21.16 -1.55 -13.61
C SER A 210 -21.53 -2.53 -14.74
N LEU A 211 -21.06 -3.77 -14.67
CA LEU A 211 -21.39 -4.81 -15.66
C LEU A 211 -22.87 -5.19 -15.56
N LEU A 212 -23.38 -5.44 -14.35
CA LEU A 212 -24.80 -5.71 -14.12
C LEU A 212 -25.67 -4.54 -14.59
N GLY A 213 -25.29 -3.31 -14.23
CA GLY A 213 -25.98 -2.10 -14.68
C GLY A 213 -25.97 -1.96 -16.20
N THR A 214 -24.87 -2.30 -16.86
CA THR A 214 -24.79 -2.35 -18.34
C THR A 214 -25.81 -3.32 -18.91
N LEU A 215 -25.84 -4.56 -18.43
CA LEU A 215 -26.76 -5.60 -18.92
C LEU A 215 -28.23 -5.23 -18.70
N ILE A 216 -28.56 -4.67 -17.53
CA ILE A 216 -29.92 -4.22 -17.21
C ILE A 216 -30.34 -3.07 -18.14
N ASN A 217 -29.51 -2.03 -18.29
CA ASN A 217 -29.84 -0.89 -19.13
C ASN A 217 -29.91 -1.27 -20.62
N ALA A 218 -29.03 -2.15 -21.11
CA ALA A 218 -29.10 -2.69 -22.46
C ALA A 218 -30.42 -3.44 -22.70
N ALA A 219 -30.85 -4.27 -21.75
CA ALA A 219 -32.13 -4.99 -21.84
C ALA A 219 -33.32 -4.02 -21.86
N GLN A 220 -33.30 -2.97 -21.03
CA GLN A 220 -34.33 -1.93 -21.01
C GLN A 220 -34.37 -1.11 -22.31
N ALA A 221 -33.19 -0.82 -22.89
CA ALA A 221 -33.10 -0.15 -24.19
C ALA A 221 -33.75 -0.99 -25.32
N ILE A 222 -33.62 -2.31 -25.26
CA ILE A 222 -34.26 -3.22 -26.23
C ILE A 222 -35.78 -3.28 -26.01
N ALA A 223 -36.23 -3.32 -24.75
CA ALA A 223 -37.64 -3.47 -24.38
C ALA A 223 -38.48 -2.18 -24.55
N THR A 224 -37.86 -1.00 -24.53
CA THR A 224 -38.58 0.27 -24.59
C THR A 224 -38.96 0.61 -26.04
N ASP A 225 -40.24 0.86 -26.34
CA ASP A 225 -40.66 1.21 -27.71
C ASP A 225 -40.27 2.63 -28.14
N LYS A 226 -40.22 3.57 -27.19
CA LYS A 226 -39.94 4.99 -27.48
C LYS A 226 -38.46 5.22 -27.82
N TYR A 227 -38.21 5.86 -28.96
CA TYR A 227 -36.84 6.18 -29.44
C TYR A 227 -35.98 6.92 -28.39
N LEU A 228 -36.55 7.95 -27.74
CA LEU A 228 -35.84 8.69 -26.69
C LEU A 228 -35.42 7.80 -25.51
N GLY A 229 -36.29 6.87 -25.10
CA GLY A 229 -35.97 5.92 -24.03
C GLY A 229 -34.85 4.97 -24.44
N LYS A 230 -34.87 4.44 -25.68
CA LYS A 230 -33.78 3.62 -26.22
C LYS A 230 -32.45 4.36 -26.19
N ALA A 231 -32.43 5.63 -26.63
CA ALA A 231 -31.23 6.45 -26.65
C ALA A 231 -30.68 6.67 -25.23
N VAL A 232 -31.53 7.04 -24.26
CA VAL A 232 -31.12 7.28 -22.87
C VAL A 232 -30.55 6.01 -22.23
N TYR A 233 -31.28 4.89 -22.29
CA TYR A 233 -30.79 3.62 -21.73
C TYR A 233 -29.54 3.11 -22.44
N GLY A 234 -29.45 3.30 -23.76
CA GLY A 234 -28.26 2.98 -24.54
C GLY A 234 -27.02 3.77 -24.10
N CYS A 235 -27.16 5.09 -23.90
CA CYS A 235 -26.06 5.95 -23.41
C CYS A 235 -25.61 5.57 -22.01
N ILE A 236 -26.55 5.29 -21.09
CA ILE A 236 -26.22 4.84 -19.72
C ILE A 236 -25.50 3.49 -19.78
N SER A 237 -26.01 2.54 -20.57
CA SER A 237 -25.38 1.23 -20.78
C SER A 237 -23.96 1.37 -21.31
N ALA A 238 -23.74 2.22 -22.32
CA ALA A 238 -22.40 2.43 -22.89
C ALA A 238 -21.42 3.03 -21.86
N THR A 239 -21.89 3.99 -21.05
CA THR A 239 -21.07 4.62 -20.00
C THR A 239 -20.65 3.60 -18.94
N LEU A 240 -21.60 2.79 -18.46
CA LEU A 240 -21.32 1.73 -17.48
C LEU A 240 -20.39 0.66 -18.06
N TYR A 241 -20.52 0.32 -19.34
CA TYR A 241 -19.64 -0.63 -20.00
C TYR A 241 -18.19 -0.12 -20.04
N LEU A 242 -17.98 1.16 -20.37
CA LEU A 242 -16.66 1.79 -20.33
C LEU A 242 -16.07 1.80 -18.90
N ALA A 243 -16.91 2.01 -17.88
CA ALA A 243 -16.48 1.91 -16.48
C ALA A 243 -16.03 0.48 -16.13
N THR A 244 -16.77 -0.54 -16.56
CA THR A 244 -16.37 -1.95 -16.41
C THR A 244 -15.04 -2.24 -17.10
N LEU A 245 -14.86 -1.81 -18.36
CA LEU A 245 -13.60 -2.01 -19.08
C LEU A 245 -12.42 -1.34 -18.37
N THR A 246 -12.62 -0.15 -17.81
CA THR A 246 -11.61 0.57 -17.04
C THR A 246 -11.24 -0.21 -15.77
N GLY A 247 -12.24 -0.68 -15.02
CA GLY A 247 -12.04 -1.50 -13.83
C GLY A 247 -11.29 -2.81 -14.14
N LEU A 248 -11.66 -3.50 -15.21
CA LEU A 248 -10.96 -4.70 -15.69
C LEU A 248 -9.51 -4.42 -16.07
N LYS A 249 -9.24 -3.31 -16.77
CA LYS A 249 -7.87 -2.91 -17.12
C LYS A 249 -7.03 -2.67 -15.87
N LEU A 250 -7.58 -1.97 -14.86
CA LEU A 250 -6.90 -1.76 -13.58
C LEU A 250 -6.60 -3.08 -12.85
N LEU A 251 -7.55 -4.03 -12.86
CA LEU A 251 -7.34 -5.37 -12.29
C LEU A 251 -6.24 -6.14 -13.01
N MET A 252 -6.19 -6.08 -14.35
CA MET A 252 -5.12 -6.73 -15.12
C MET A 252 -3.75 -6.11 -14.84
N THR A 253 -3.65 -4.78 -14.80
CA THR A 253 -2.40 -4.08 -14.46
C THR A 253 -1.94 -4.42 -13.06
N HIS A 254 -2.84 -4.45 -12.09
CA HIS A 254 -2.52 -4.83 -10.72
C HIS A 254 -2.05 -6.30 -10.63
N GLY A 255 -2.76 -7.24 -11.26
CA GLY A 255 -2.36 -8.64 -11.26
C GLY A 255 -0.99 -8.87 -11.90
N GLN A 256 -0.65 -8.14 -12.96
CA GLN A 256 0.70 -8.17 -13.55
C GLN A 256 1.79 -7.69 -12.59
N GLN A 257 1.52 -6.66 -11.79
CA GLN A 257 2.47 -6.15 -10.78
C GLN A 257 2.74 -7.16 -9.66
N VAL A 258 1.75 -8.00 -9.33
CA VAL A 258 1.88 -9.09 -8.35
C VAL A 258 2.46 -10.37 -9.00
N GLY A 259 2.86 -10.31 -10.28
CA GLY A 259 3.47 -11.44 -10.98
C GLY A 259 2.46 -12.50 -11.47
N MET A 260 1.16 -12.21 -11.47
CA MET A 260 0.17 -13.12 -12.04
C MET A 260 0.27 -13.14 -13.56
N ASN A 261 0.14 -14.33 -14.14
CA ASN A 261 0.13 -14.52 -15.59
C ASN A 261 -1.08 -13.78 -16.21
N LYS A 262 -0.82 -12.95 -17.23
CA LYS A 262 -1.83 -12.17 -17.96
C LYS A 262 -2.96 -13.05 -18.54
N TYR A 263 -2.63 -14.23 -19.05
CA TYR A 263 -3.62 -15.15 -19.63
C TYR A 263 -4.53 -15.75 -18.57
N PHE A 264 -3.97 -16.10 -17.40
CA PHE A 264 -4.76 -16.60 -16.28
C PHE A 264 -5.80 -15.57 -15.80
N LEU A 265 -5.38 -14.31 -15.66
CA LEU A 265 -6.28 -13.19 -15.34
C LEU A 265 -7.38 -13.01 -16.39
N ALA A 266 -7.02 -13.04 -17.68
CA ALA A 266 -7.99 -12.91 -18.77
C ALA A 266 -9.02 -14.05 -18.75
N THR A 267 -8.60 -15.28 -18.47
CA THR A 267 -9.50 -16.43 -18.32
C THR A 267 -10.43 -16.26 -17.13
N LEU A 268 -9.91 -15.87 -15.97
CA LEU A 268 -10.72 -15.63 -14.77
C LEU A 268 -11.79 -14.56 -15.01
N ILE A 269 -11.41 -13.46 -15.65
CA ILE A 269 -12.33 -12.38 -16.04
C ILE A 269 -13.40 -12.92 -17.00
N SER A 270 -13.01 -13.67 -18.02
CA SER A 270 -13.94 -14.23 -19.01
C SER A 270 -14.96 -15.18 -18.38
N VAL A 271 -14.50 -16.08 -17.49
CA VAL A 271 -15.39 -16.99 -16.75
C VAL A 271 -16.35 -16.21 -15.85
N SER A 272 -15.87 -15.19 -15.14
CA SER A 272 -16.73 -14.36 -14.29
C SER A 272 -17.81 -13.63 -15.08
N ALA A 273 -17.46 -13.09 -16.27
CA ALA A 273 -18.41 -12.42 -17.15
C ALA A 273 -19.48 -13.39 -17.68
N LEU A 274 -19.10 -14.62 -18.03
CA LEU A 274 -20.03 -15.67 -18.45
C LEU A 274 -21.01 -16.05 -17.33
N ILE A 275 -20.51 -16.22 -16.10
CA ILE A 275 -21.37 -16.51 -14.93
C ILE A 275 -22.37 -15.38 -14.71
N ILE A 276 -21.90 -14.12 -14.71
CA ILE A 276 -22.76 -12.95 -14.50
C ILE A 276 -23.82 -12.83 -15.60
N ALA A 277 -23.44 -13.04 -16.86
CA ALA A 277 -24.38 -13.04 -17.99
C ALA A 277 -25.43 -14.15 -17.86
N GLY A 278 -25.00 -15.37 -17.51
CA GLY A 278 -25.88 -16.52 -17.28
C GLY A 278 -26.86 -16.28 -16.13
N SER A 279 -26.39 -15.77 -14.99
CA SER A 279 -27.23 -15.42 -13.84
C SER A 279 -28.23 -14.30 -14.18
N SER A 280 -27.81 -13.29 -14.94
CA SER A 280 -28.68 -12.18 -15.37
C SER A 280 -29.80 -12.68 -16.28
N PHE A 281 -29.49 -13.59 -17.21
CA PHE A 281 -30.49 -14.22 -18.08
C PHE A 281 -31.47 -15.09 -17.29
N TYR A 282 -30.95 -15.90 -16.35
CA TYR A 282 -31.78 -16.73 -15.47
C TYR A 282 -32.76 -15.90 -14.63
N LEU A 283 -32.27 -14.83 -13.99
CA LEU A 283 -33.10 -13.92 -13.18
C LEU A 283 -34.18 -13.24 -14.02
N ARG A 284 -33.85 -12.78 -15.23
CA ARG A 284 -34.82 -12.21 -16.16
C ARG A 284 -35.95 -13.19 -16.49
N ASN A 285 -35.61 -14.44 -16.80
CA ASN A 285 -36.62 -15.45 -17.10
C ASN A 285 -37.53 -15.73 -15.91
N ARG A 286 -36.97 -15.78 -14.69
CA ARG A 286 -37.75 -15.95 -13.45
C ARG A 286 -38.70 -14.79 -13.14
N ILE A 287 -38.30 -13.56 -13.42
CA ILE A 287 -39.16 -12.38 -13.22
C ILE A 287 -40.30 -12.34 -14.24
N ASN A 288 -40.06 -12.83 -15.46
CA ASN A 288 -41.03 -12.79 -16.54
C ASN A 288 -42.00 -14.00 -16.58
N THR A 289 -41.71 -15.09 -15.87
CA THR A 289 -42.66 -16.20 -15.75
C THR A 289 -43.83 -15.76 -14.86
N PRO A 290 -45.07 -15.68 -15.38
CA PRO A 290 -46.24 -15.36 -14.56
C PRO A 290 -46.40 -16.42 -13.45
N ASN A 291 -46.79 -15.98 -12.24
CA ASN A 291 -47.08 -16.94 -11.17
C ASN A 291 -48.19 -17.87 -11.65
N PRO A 292 -48.02 -19.20 -11.53
CA PRO A 292 -49.12 -20.12 -11.79
C PRO A 292 -50.22 -19.83 -10.76
N GLU A 293 -51.42 -19.52 -11.26
CA GLU A 293 -52.65 -19.38 -10.47
C GLU A 293 -53.08 -20.71 -9.86
#